data_AF-A0A8J5PKF1-F1
#
_entry.id   AF-A0A8J5PKF1-F1
#
_cell.length_a   1.000
_cell.length_b   1.000
_cell.length_c   1.000
_cell.angle_alpha   90.00
_cell.angle_beta   90.00
_cell.angle_gamma   90.00
#
_symmetry.space_group_name_H-M   'P 1'
#
loop_
_entity.id
_entity.type
_entity.pdbx_description
1 polymer ?
#
loop_
_entity_poly.entity_id
_entity_poly.type
_entity_poly.pdbx_seq_one_letter_code
_entity_poly.pdbx_strand_id
1 'polypeptide(L)'
;MFNSCLLRLEGDCQVRLRKGGAEAQYGMVWQVAIAYEFLLSTLERAKTESADRPESSYLSACINSARAKLNKYYTKLDETPIYYAATVLHPGIQWAFLTRAYSGREGWIDKARYLIQTLWEEEYRDLPAQWEIADSNLPVAVRAREYNPFDSFQDELMSYPNSEEESVADEFERWQSTKQDTFSKHDNPLEYWSAKRFEYPRVAKMAIDVLSNGCRM
;
A
#
# COMPACT_ATOMS: atom_id res chain seq x y z
N MET A 1 -21.90 -0.46 -7.80
CA MET A 1 -20.51 -0.97 -7.69
C MET A 1 -19.49 0.00 -8.30
N PHE A 2 -19.69 0.48 -9.54
CA PHE A 2 -18.78 1.44 -10.19
C PHE A 2 -18.54 2.72 -9.37
N ASN A 3 -19.58 3.36 -8.85
CA ASN A 3 -19.44 4.58 -8.02
C ASN A 3 -18.54 4.37 -6.79
N SER A 4 -18.51 3.15 -6.23
CA SER A 4 -17.66 2.82 -5.09
C SER A 4 -16.18 2.73 -5.50
N CYS A 5 -15.90 2.24 -6.71
CA CYS A 5 -14.57 2.24 -7.30
C CYS A 5 -14.12 3.67 -7.65
N LEU A 6 -15.02 4.47 -8.22
CA LEU A 6 -14.75 5.86 -8.58
C LEU A 6 -14.38 6.69 -7.36
N LEU A 7 -15.16 6.59 -6.27
CA LEU A 7 -14.84 7.27 -5.02
C LEU A 7 -13.43 6.93 -4.51
N ARG A 8 -13.00 5.68 -4.62
CA ARG A 8 -11.66 5.24 -4.20
C ARG A 8 -10.53 5.79 -5.08
N LEU A 9 -10.80 6.08 -6.35
CA LEU A 9 -9.82 6.63 -7.29
C LEU A 9 -9.76 8.17 -7.25
N GLU A 10 -10.89 8.83 -7.01
CA GLU A 10 -10.99 10.31 -7.01
C GLU A 10 -10.86 10.93 -5.61
N GLY A 11 -10.75 10.09 -4.58
CA GLY A 11 -10.64 10.56 -3.20
C GLY A 11 -9.32 11.28 -2.93
N ASP A 12 -9.34 12.13 -1.92
CA ASP A 12 -8.22 12.97 -1.48
C ASP A 12 -7.57 12.46 -0.19
N CYS A 13 -7.86 11.19 0.19
CA CYS A 13 -7.27 10.53 1.35
C CYS A 13 -7.65 11.21 2.69
N GLN A 14 -8.70 12.05 2.68
CA GLN A 14 -9.20 12.72 3.88
C GLN A 14 -10.42 11.99 4.46
N VAL A 15 -10.40 11.81 5.78
CA VAL A 15 -11.57 11.33 6.53
C VAL A 15 -12.60 12.45 6.53
N ARG A 16 -13.80 12.16 6.01
CA ARG A 16 -14.91 13.12 6.02
C ARG A 16 -16.20 12.44 6.41
N LEU A 17 -17.04 13.16 7.15
CA LEU A 17 -18.40 12.76 7.47
C LEU A 17 -19.27 12.90 6.19
N ARG A 18 -19.80 11.78 5.69
CA ARG A 18 -20.52 11.75 4.41
C ARG A 18 -22.04 11.67 4.62
N LYS A 19 -22.79 11.82 3.53
CA LYS A 19 -24.25 11.65 3.53
C LYS A 19 -24.60 10.27 4.12
N GLY A 20 -25.32 10.27 5.23
CA GLY A 20 -25.63 9.07 6.02
C GLY A 20 -24.94 9.00 7.38
N GLY A 21 -24.13 10.00 7.76
CA GLY A 21 -23.54 10.10 9.10
C GLY A 21 -22.29 9.24 9.32
N ALA A 22 -21.90 8.44 8.33
CA ALA A 22 -20.70 7.63 8.39
C ALA A 22 -19.47 8.45 8.00
N GLU A 23 -18.41 8.31 8.80
CA GLU A 23 -17.07 8.76 8.42
C GLU A 23 -16.51 7.81 7.36
N ALA A 24 -16.02 8.37 6.26
CA ALA A 24 -15.39 7.61 5.20
C ALA A 24 -14.18 8.35 4.64
N GLN A 25 -13.13 7.58 4.39
CA GLN A 25 -11.91 7.99 3.72
C GLN A 25 -11.83 7.28 2.37
N TYR A 26 -11.50 8.03 1.32
CA TYR A 26 -11.34 7.50 -0.03
C TYR A 26 -10.06 8.07 -0.65
N GLY A 27 -9.52 7.45 -1.70
CA GLY A 27 -8.27 7.93 -2.31
C GLY A 27 -7.01 7.39 -1.64
N MET A 28 -7.12 6.26 -0.94
CA MET A 28 -5.94 5.62 -0.36
C MET A 28 -5.09 5.04 -1.48
N VAL A 29 -3.82 5.44 -1.55
CA VAL A 29 -2.91 5.03 -2.64
C VAL A 29 -2.82 3.50 -2.79
N TRP A 30 -2.88 2.75 -1.68
CA TRP A 30 -2.85 1.28 -1.70
C TRP A 30 -4.10 0.65 -2.37
N GLN A 31 -5.21 1.40 -2.49
CA GLN A 31 -6.43 0.95 -3.16
C GLN A 31 -6.40 1.14 -4.67
N VAL A 32 -5.44 1.90 -5.21
CA VAL A 32 -5.36 2.20 -6.65
C VAL A 32 -5.19 0.91 -7.44
N ALA A 33 -4.19 0.09 -7.13
CA ALA A 33 -3.98 -1.20 -7.83
C ALA A 33 -5.23 -2.10 -7.77
N ILE A 34 -5.92 -2.14 -6.62
CA ILE A 34 -7.15 -2.92 -6.42
C ILE A 34 -8.29 -2.40 -7.31
N ALA A 35 -8.48 -1.08 -7.35
CA ALA A 35 -9.50 -0.44 -8.17
C ALA A 35 -9.27 -0.68 -9.67
N TYR A 36 -8.01 -0.64 -10.11
CA TYR A 36 -7.66 -0.93 -11.51
C TYR A 36 -7.96 -2.38 -11.89
N GLU A 37 -7.59 -3.36 -11.06
CA GLU A 37 -7.91 -4.77 -11.33
C GLU A 37 -9.41 -5.03 -11.32
N PHE A 38 -10.17 -4.33 -10.49
CA PHE A 38 -11.64 -4.38 -10.52
C PHE A 38 -12.20 -3.86 -11.86
N LEU A 39 -11.70 -2.73 -12.35
CA LEU A 39 -12.11 -2.17 -13.64
C LEU A 39 -11.76 -3.10 -14.80
N LEU A 40 -10.54 -3.65 -14.81
CA LEU A 40 -10.09 -4.58 -15.85
C LEU A 40 -10.95 -5.85 -15.87
N SER A 41 -11.14 -6.48 -14.71
CA SER A 41 -11.98 -7.69 -14.58
C SER A 41 -13.42 -7.43 -15.04
N THR A 42 -13.95 -6.24 -14.74
CA THR A 42 -15.30 -5.85 -15.17
C THR A 42 -15.39 -5.70 -16.68
N LEU A 43 -14.39 -5.07 -17.32
CA LEU A 43 -14.35 -4.92 -18.78
C LEU A 43 -14.15 -6.26 -19.49
N GLU A 44 -13.35 -7.17 -18.94
CA GLU A 44 -13.14 -8.50 -19.51
C GLU A 44 -14.40 -9.34 -19.48
N ARG A 45 -15.11 -9.34 -18.34
CA ARG A 45 -16.42 -9.98 -18.25
C ARG A 45 -17.43 -9.38 -19.22
N ALA A 46 -17.50 -8.04 -19.31
CA ALA A 46 -18.39 -7.37 -20.26
C ALA A 46 -18.07 -7.74 -21.72
N LYS A 47 -16.79 -7.92 -22.06
CA LYS A 47 -16.36 -8.38 -23.38
C LYS A 47 -16.90 -9.77 -23.67
N THR A 48 -16.74 -10.72 -22.76
CA THR A 48 -17.24 -12.08 -22.89
C THR A 48 -18.77 -12.08 -23.05
N GLU A 49 -19.50 -11.36 -22.19
CA GLU A 49 -20.96 -11.27 -22.25
C GLU A 49 -21.48 -10.58 -23.53
N SER A 50 -20.70 -9.67 -24.13
CA SER A 50 -21.07 -9.00 -25.38
C SER A 50 -20.82 -9.84 -26.63
N ALA A 51 -19.97 -10.87 -26.56
CA ALA A 51 -19.67 -11.76 -27.68
C ALA A 51 -20.89 -12.64 -28.04
N ASP A 52 -21.74 -12.94 -27.05
CA ASP A 52 -22.93 -13.78 -27.22
C ASP A 52 -24.17 -13.01 -27.73
N ARG A 53 -24.06 -11.69 -27.97
CA ARG A 53 -25.20 -10.84 -28.37
C ARG A 53 -25.20 -10.50 -29.86
N PRO A 54 -26.38 -10.49 -30.53
CA PRO A 54 -26.49 -10.21 -31.97
C PRO A 54 -26.14 -8.77 -32.37
N GLU A 55 -26.32 -7.76 -31.48
CA GLU A 55 -25.89 -6.37 -31.70
C GLU A 55 -24.47 -6.08 -31.16
N SER A 56 -23.54 -7.01 -31.39
CA SER A 56 -22.20 -7.02 -30.77
C SER A 56 -21.32 -5.81 -31.15
N SER A 57 -21.53 -5.18 -32.30
CA SER A 57 -20.53 -4.28 -32.90
C SER A 57 -20.29 -2.98 -32.12
N TYR A 58 -21.34 -2.26 -31.71
CA TYR A 58 -21.18 -0.97 -31.02
C TYR A 58 -20.69 -1.16 -29.58
N LEU A 59 -21.28 -2.11 -28.86
CA LEU A 59 -20.89 -2.41 -27.48
C LEU A 59 -19.44 -2.90 -27.39
N SER A 60 -19.01 -3.78 -28.31
CA SER A 60 -17.63 -4.24 -28.41
C SER A 60 -16.66 -3.07 -28.69
N ALA A 61 -17.03 -2.13 -29.58
CA ALA A 61 -16.22 -0.94 -29.85
C ALA A 61 -16.06 -0.05 -28.60
N CYS A 62 -17.12 0.15 -27.82
CA CYS A 62 -17.07 0.89 -26.56
C CYS A 62 -16.19 0.18 -25.52
N ILE A 63 -16.32 -1.14 -25.36
CA ILE A 63 -15.52 -1.94 -24.42
C ILE A 63 -14.04 -1.90 -24.79
N ASN A 64 -13.71 -2.05 -26.09
CA ASN A 64 -12.34 -1.98 -26.57
C ASN A 64 -11.74 -0.59 -26.33
N SER A 65 -12.52 0.48 -26.54
CA SER A 65 -12.10 1.85 -26.25
C SER A 65 -11.86 2.07 -24.76
N ALA A 66 -12.73 1.55 -23.90
CA ALA A 66 -12.57 1.62 -22.45
C ALA A 66 -11.33 0.85 -21.98
N ARG A 67 -11.07 -0.35 -22.53
CA ARG A 67 -9.88 -1.15 -22.26
C ARG A 67 -8.60 -0.44 -22.72
N ALA A 68 -8.61 0.16 -23.91
CA ALA A 68 -7.48 0.94 -24.42
C ALA A 68 -7.16 2.14 -23.50
N LYS A 69 -8.20 2.84 -23.04
CA LYS A 69 -8.04 3.94 -22.09
C LYS A 69 -7.50 3.46 -20.74
N LEU A 70 -8.02 2.35 -20.21
CA LEU A 70 -7.54 1.76 -18.95
C LEU A 70 -6.07 1.36 -19.06
N ASN A 71 -5.68 0.67 -20.14
CA ASN A 71 -4.30 0.27 -20.39
C ASN A 71 -3.36 1.48 -20.46
N LYS A 72 -3.77 2.58 -21.11
CA LYS A 72 -2.98 3.80 -21.16
C LYS A 72 -2.65 4.35 -19.77
N TYR A 73 -3.61 4.33 -18.85
CA TYR A 73 -3.34 4.77 -17.47
C TYR A 73 -2.53 3.72 -16.70
N TYR A 74 -2.76 2.43 -16.95
CA TYR A 74 -2.00 1.35 -16.33
C TYR A 74 -0.50 1.45 -16.64
N THR A 75 -0.14 1.73 -17.90
CA THR A 75 1.26 1.93 -18.30
C THR A 75 1.92 3.06 -17.51
N LYS A 76 1.19 4.15 -17.23
CA LYS A 76 1.71 5.26 -16.42
C LYS A 76 1.85 4.90 -14.95
N LEU A 77 0.94 4.10 -14.39
CA LEU A 77 1.05 3.65 -13.01
C LEU A 77 2.24 2.69 -12.84
N ASP A 78 2.48 1.85 -13.85
CA ASP A 78 3.58 0.89 -13.91
C ASP A 78 4.96 1.55 -14.11
N GLU A 79 5.01 2.87 -14.35
CA GLU A 79 6.23 3.68 -14.33
C GLU A 79 6.61 4.14 -12.91
N THR A 80 5.69 4.04 -11.94
CA THR A 80 5.90 4.52 -10.57
C THR A 80 5.82 3.38 -9.55
N PRO A 81 6.85 3.16 -8.72
CA PRO A 81 6.87 2.07 -7.73
C PRO A 81 5.82 2.25 -6.63
N ILE A 82 5.35 3.49 -6.41
CA ILE A 82 4.54 3.90 -5.26
C ILE A 82 3.25 3.08 -5.10
N TYR A 83 2.54 2.77 -6.19
CA TYR A 83 1.28 2.02 -6.10
C TYR A 83 1.51 0.56 -5.68
N TYR A 84 2.56 -0.08 -6.19
CA TYR A 84 2.95 -1.43 -5.80
C TYR A 84 3.47 -1.46 -4.36
N ALA A 85 4.36 -0.52 -4.03
CA ALA A 85 4.91 -0.36 -2.68
C ALA A 85 3.79 -0.14 -1.66
N ALA A 86 2.83 0.75 -1.94
CA ALA A 86 1.71 1.02 -1.04
C ALA A 86 0.85 -0.23 -0.77
N THR A 87 0.58 -1.05 -1.79
CA THR A 87 -0.18 -2.28 -1.61
C THR A 87 0.61 -3.33 -0.82
N VAL A 88 1.91 -3.48 -1.10
CA VAL A 88 2.77 -4.45 -0.40
C VAL A 88 3.04 -4.04 1.04
N LEU A 89 3.20 -2.75 1.32
CA LEU A 89 3.40 -2.21 2.66
C LEU A 89 2.11 -2.22 3.50
N HIS A 90 0.97 -2.63 2.93
CA HIS A 90 -0.26 -2.81 3.70
C HIS A 90 -0.22 -4.15 4.48
N PRO A 91 -0.17 -4.14 5.83
CA PRO A 91 0.06 -5.34 6.64
C PRO A 91 -1.01 -6.43 6.47
N GLY A 92 -2.28 -6.06 6.27
CA GLY A 92 -3.36 -7.03 6.00
C GLY A 92 -3.48 -7.52 4.54
N ILE A 93 -2.58 -7.10 3.64
CA ILE A 93 -2.65 -7.43 2.20
C ILE A 93 -1.31 -8.00 1.71
N GLN A 94 -0.22 -7.26 1.91
CA GLN A 94 1.13 -7.61 1.46
C GLN A 94 1.14 -8.12 0.00
N TRP A 95 1.93 -9.15 -0.29
CA TRP A 95 2.01 -9.78 -1.60
C TRP A 95 0.75 -10.58 -1.98
N ALA A 96 -0.14 -10.89 -1.04
CA ALA A 96 -1.26 -11.79 -1.30
C ALA A 96 -2.20 -11.25 -2.40
N PHE A 97 -2.41 -9.93 -2.44
CA PHE A 97 -3.19 -9.31 -3.50
C PHE A 97 -2.49 -9.39 -4.85
N LEU A 98 -1.23 -8.93 -4.96
CA LEU A 98 -0.52 -8.89 -6.24
C LEU A 98 -0.33 -10.30 -6.82
N THR A 99 0.03 -11.28 -6.00
CA THR A 99 0.16 -12.69 -6.42
C THR A 99 -1.16 -13.24 -6.97
N ARG A 100 -2.29 -12.87 -6.37
CA ARG A 100 -3.61 -13.30 -6.86
C ARG A 100 -4.05 -12.54 -8.12
N ALA A 101 -3.93 -11.21 -8.09
CA ALA A 101 -4.35 -10.33 -9.16
C ALA A 101 -3.53 -10.53 -10.44
N TYR A 102 -2.24 -10.82 -10.31
CA TYR A 102 -1.32 -11.06 -11.41
C TYR A 102 -1.04 -12.54 -11.63
N SER A 103 -1.95 -13.42 -11.19
CA SER A 103 -1.88 -14.83 -11.55
C SER A 103 -1.90 -14.98 -13.08
N GLY A 104 -0.86 -15.60 -13.64
CA GLY A 104 -0.63 -15.69 -15.09
C GLY A 104 0.11 -14.50 -15.72
N ARG A 105 0.54 -13.51 -14.94
CA ARG A 105 1.39 -12.37 -15.35
C ARG A 105 2.65 -12.30 -14.48
N GLU A 106 3.43 -13.38 -14.44
CA GLU A 106 4.60 -13.50 -13.56
C GLU A 106 5.60 -12.35 -13.75
N GLY A 107 5.88 -11.94 -14.99
CA GLY A 107 6.77 -10.81 -15.26
C GLY A 107 6.31 -9.47 -14.66
N TRP A 108 5.02 -9.31 -14.35
CA TRP A 108 4.53 -8.10 -13.65
C TRP A 108 4.81 -8.17 -12.16
N ILE A 109 4.74 -9.36 -11.57
CA ILE A 109 5.13 -9.58 -10.17
C ILE A 109 6.63 -9.34 -10.03
N ASP A 110 7.44 -9.85 -10.96
CA ASP A 110 8.89 -9.66 -10.95
C ASP A 110 9.27 -8.19 -11.12
N LYS A 111 8.60 -7.48 -12.03
CA LYS A 111 8.78 -6.04 -12.19
C LYS A 111 8.40 -5.28 -10.92
N ALA A 112 7.27 -5.62 -10.29
CA ALA A 112 6.86 -4.98 -9.04
C ALA A 112 7.86 -5.25 -7.90
N ARG A 113 8.37 -6.49 -7.78
CA ARG A 113 9.44 -6.82 -6.82
C ARG A 113 10.68 -5.98 -7.06
N TYR A 114 11.14 -5.91 -8.31
CA TYR A 114 12.30 -5.11 -8.69
C TYR A 114 12.10 -3.64 -8.30
N LEU A 115 10.97 -3.04 -8.69
CA LEU A 115 10.67 -1.63 -8.41
C LEU A 115 10.62 -1.30 -6.91
N ILE A 116 9.99 -2.16 -6.11
CA ILE A 116 9.90 -1.96 -4.65
C ILE A 116 11.26 -2.16 -4.00
N GLN A 117 12.03 -3.17 -4.45
CA GLN A 117 13.35 -3.45 -3.92
C GLN A 117 14.33 -2.32 -4.24
N THR A 118 14.32 -1.80 -5.46
CA THR A 118 15.11 -0.62 -5.87
C THR A 118 14.74 0.59 -5.01
N LEU A 119 13.44 0.87 -4.83
CA LEU A 119 13.00 1.96 -3.96
C LEU A 119 13.53 1.81 -2.53
N TRP A 120 13.44 0.59 -1.97
CA TRP A 120 13.97 0.29 -0.65
C TRP A 120 15.49 0.52 -0.57
N GLU A 121 16.25 -0.06 -1.49
CA GLU A 121 17.72 0.01 -1.54
C GLU A 121 18.24 1.42 -1.73
N GLU A 122 17.64 2.21 -2.63
CA GLU A 122 18.14 3.54 -3.00
C GLU A 122 17.74 4.62 -1.99
N GLU A 123 16.54 4.55 -1.39
CA GLU A 123 16.00 5.65 -0.60
C GLU A 123 15.91 5.38 0.92
N TYR A 124 15.78 4.11 1.35
CA TYR A 124 15.40 3.80 2.74
C TYR A 124 16.35 2.87 3.50
N ARG A 125 17.00 1.93 2.82
CA ARG A 125 17.80 0.86 3.44
C ARG A 125 18.89 1.41 4.35
N ASP A 126 19.58 2.47 3.95
CA ASP A 126 20.73 3.00 4.68
C ASP A 126 20.39 4.21 5.55
N LEU A 127 19.10 4.53 5.73
CA LEU A 127 18.70 5.65 6.57
C LEU A 127 19.08 5.43 8.04
N PRO A 128 19.38 6.50 8.79
CA PRO A 128 19.55 6.41 10.23
C PRO A 128 18.27 5.86 10.89
N ALA A 129 18.39 4.86 11.77
CA ALA A 129 17.26 4.26 12.47
C ALA A 129 16.49 5.26 13.37
N GLN A 130 17.07 6.43 13.64
CA GLN A 130 16.55 7.47 14.54
C GLN A 130 15.91 8.67 13.81
N TRP A 131 15.47 8.51 12.56
CA TRP A 131 14.91 9.61 11.76
C TRP A 131 13.71 10.33 12.40
N GLU A 132 13.08 9.77 13.44
CA GLU A 132 11.99 10.41 14.20
C GLU A 132 12.42 11.26 15.41
N ILE A 133 13.65 11.16 15.92
CA ILE A 133 14.03 11.96 17.11
C ILE A 133 14.19 13.46 16.75
N ALA A 134 14.40 13.78 15.47
CA ALA A 134 14.71 15.14 15.03
C ALA A 134 13.53 15.92 14.40
N ASP A 135 12.59 15.29 13.69
CA ASP A 135 11.60 16.01 12.87
C ASP A 135 10.13 15.75 13.27
N SER A 136 9.65 16.62 14.16
CA SER A 136 8.32 16.61 14.74
C SER A 136 7.28 17.29 13.82
N ASN A 137 6.80 16.58 12.79
CA ASN A 137 5.68 17.03 11.94
C ASN A 137 4.56 15.99 11.68
N LEU A 138 4.49 14.91 12.47
CA LEU A 138 3.44 13.90 12.34
C LEU A 138 2.09 14.34 12.98
N PRO A 139 0.93 13.90 12.43
CA PRO A 139 -0.40 14.24 12.94
C PRO A 139 -0.62 13.85 14.40
N VAL A 140 -1.50 14.56 15.12
CA VAL A 140 -1.75 14.41 16.57
C VAL A 140 -2.08 12.97 17.02
N ALA A 141 -2.73 12.16 16.17
CA ALA A 141 -2.98 10.73 16.47
C ALA A 141 -1.68 9.91 16.66
N VAL A 142 -0.56 10.37 16.08
CA VAL A 142 0.78 9.76 16.19
C VAL A 142 1.50 10.14 17.50
N ARG A 143 1.06 11.22 18.16
CA ARG A 143 1.63 11.71 19.43
C ARG A 143 1.09 10.99 20.68
N ALA A 144 0.00 10.24 20.57
CA ALA A 144 -0.69 9.66 21.72
C ALA A 144 0.10 8.55 22.46
N ARG A 145 1.29 8.20 21.97
CA ARG A 145 2.23 7.30 22.66
C ARG A 145 3.57 8.03 22.88
N GLU A 146 3.51 9.19 23.54
CA GLU A 146 4.70 9.88 24.02
C GLU A 146 5.37 9.02 25.11
N TYR A 147 6.64 8.70 24.85
CA TYR A 147 7.68 8.25 25.76
C TYR A 147 7.32 8.34 27.26
N ASN A 148 7.08 7.19 27.88
CA ASN A 148 6.93 7.06 29.33
C ASN A 148 8.33 6.84 29.96
N PRO A 149 8.71 7.57 31.02
CA PRO A 149 9.92 7.27 31.80
C PRO A 149 10.04 5.80 32.25
N PHE A 150 8.90 5.11 32.39
CA PHE A 150 8.84 3.67 32.64
C PHE A 150 9.38 2.83 31.47
N ASP A 151 9.13 3.22 30.22
CA ASP A 151 9.61 2.50 29.04
C ASP A 151 11.15 2.58 28.95
N SER A 152 11.73 3.75 29.26
CA SER A 152 13.19 3.94 29.34
C SER A 152 13.85 3.07 30.42
N PHE A 153 13.20 2.94 31.58
CA PHE A 153 13.68 2.10 32.67
C PHE A 153 13.56 0.60 32.32
N GLN A 154 12.51 0.23 31.58
CA GLN A 154 12.29 -1.13 31.11
C GLN A 154 13.31 -1.52 30.02
N ASP A 155 13.65 -0.61 29.11
CA ASP A 155 14.71 -0.79 28.11
C ASP A 155 16.09 -0.90 28.76
N GLU A 156 16.36 -0.12 29.82
CA GLU A 156 17.62 -0.20 30.58
C GLU A 156 17.76 -1.54 31.32
N LEU A 157 16.65 -2.11 31.83
CA LEU A 157 16.63 -3.43 32.46
C LEU A 157 16.66 -4.61 31.47
N MET A 158 16.14 -4.42 30.26
CA MET A 158 16.10 -5.43 29.20
C MET A 158 17.27 -5.31 28.20
N SER A 159 18.18 -4.36 28.41
CA SER A 159 19.44 -4.22 27.67
C SER A 159 20.35 -5.42 27.96
N TYR A 160 20.13 -6.50 27.21
CA TYR A 160 21.16 -7.51 27.00
C TYR A 160 22.30 -6.84 26.22
N PRO A 161 23.57 -7.17 26.51
CA PRO A 161 24.68 -6.63 25.72
C PRO A 161 24.36 -6.93 24.26
N ASN A 162 24.29 -5.88 23.44
CA ASN A 162 24.12 -5.94 22.00
C ASN A 162 24.92 -7.13 21.46
N SER A 163 24.27 -8.27 21.31
CA SER A 163 24.65 -9.20 20.28
C SER A 163 24.26 -8.45 19.03
N GLU A 164 25.26 -7.93 18.36
CA GLU A 164 25.30 -7.74 16.91
C GLU A 164 25.00 -9.06 16.21
N GLU A 165 23.88 -9.71 16.55
CA GLU A 165 23.20 -10.63 15.67
C GLU A 165 22.43 -9.74 14.70
N GLU A 166 23.21 -9.14 13.83
CA GLU A 166 22.86 -8.88 12.46
C GLU A 166 22.21 -10.15 11.94
N SER A 167 20.89 -10.28 12.13
CA SER A 167 20.13 -11.26 11.38
C SER A 167 20.44 -10.90 9.93
N VAL A 168 21.09 -11.81 9.22
CA VAL A 168 21.55 -11.68 7.84
C VAL A 168 20.44 -11.18 6.89
N ALA A 169 19.17 -11.31 7.30
CA ALA A 169 18.02 -10.75 6.61
C ALA A 169 17.86 -9.24 6.83
N ASP A 170 17.81 -8.53 5.71
CA ASP A 170 17.42 -7.13 5.56
C ASP A 170 16.09 -6.82 6.29
N GLU A 171 15.96 -5.62 6.87
CA GLU A 171 14.79 -5.22 7.68
C GLU A 171 13.46 -5.40 6.91
N PHE A 172 13.46 -5.09 5.62
CA PHE A 172 12.30 -5.23 4.75
C PHE A 172 11.93 -6.70 4.53
N GLU A 173 12.91 -7.58 4.36
CA GLU A 173 12.68 -9.03 4.23
C GLU A 173 12.18 -9.66 5.52
N ARG A 174 12.71 -9.21 6.67
CA ARG A 174 12.30 -9.65 8.00
C ARG A 174 10.84 -9.33 8.26
N TRP A 175 10.43 -8.08 7.96
CA TRP A 175 9.03 -7.68 8.08
C TRP A 175 8.12 -8.49 7.15
N GLN A 176 8.50 -8.68 5.88
CA GLN A 176 7.71 -9.45 4.92
C GLN A 176 7.51 -10.92 5.33
N SER A 177 8.49 -11.50 6.02
CA SER A 177 8.43 -12.87 6.53
C SER A 177 7.56 -13.01 7.79
N THR A 178 7.19 -11.89 8.41
CA THR A 178 6.42 -11.86 9.65
C THR A 178 4.93 -11.89 9.35
N LYS A 179 4.25 -12.93 9.84
CA LYS A 179 2.79 -13.06 9.71
C LYS A 179 2.07 -11.98 10.52
N GLN A 180 1.20 -11.22 9.86
CA GLN A 180 0.38 -10.18 10.48
C GLN A 180 -1.02 -10.73 10.81
N ASP A 181 -1.07 -11.75 11.67
CA ASP A 181 -2.29 -12.56 11.90
C ASP A 181 -3.46 -11.78 12.54
N THR A 182 -3.22 -10.59 13.10
CA THR A 182 -4.22 -9.78 13.79
C THR A 182 -4.70 -8.56 13.00
N PHE A 183 -4.11 -8.24 11.85
CA PHE A 183 -4.42 -7.00 11.12
C PHE A 183 -5.46 -7.23 10.02
N SER A 184 -6.60 -6.56 10.11
CA SER A 184 -7.63 -6.61 9.07
C SER A 184 -7.27 -5.71 7.91
N LYS A 185 -7.64 -6.10 6.68
CA LYS A 185 -7.56 -5.23 5.48
C LYS A 185 -8.40 -3.94 5.57
N HIS A 186 -9.21 -3.82 6.61
CA HIS A 186 -10.05 -2.66 6.90
C HIS A 186 -9.42 -1.70 7.92
N ASP A 187 -8.37 -2.14 8.60
CA ASP A 187 -7.67 -1.34 9.59
C ASP A 187 -6.74 -0.34 8.89
N ASN A 188 -6.51 0.81 9.52
CA ASN A 188 -5.70 1.87 8.95
C ASN A 188 -4.21 1.46 8.93
N PRO A 189 -3.57 1.28 7.76
CA PRO A 189 -2.19 0.81 7.69
C PRO A 189 -1.20 1.82 8.31
N LEU A 190 -1.53 3.11 8.37
CA LEU A 190 -0.67 4.12 9.01
C LEU A 190 -0.58 3.93 10.53
N GLU A 191 -1.64 3.48 11.18
CA GLU A 191 -1.64 3.22 12.62
C GLU A 191 -0.74 2.03 12.97
N TYR A 192 -0.73 1.00 12.12
CA TYR A 192 0.18 -0.13 12.25
C TYR A 192 1.64 0.31 12.18
N TRP A 193 2.01 1.09 11.15
CA TRP A 193 3.39 1.51 10.96
C TRP A 193 3.87 2.47 12.04
N SER A 194 2.97 3.34 12.53
CA SER A 194 3.22 4.14 13.73
C SER A 194 3.51 3.28 14.96
N ALA A 195 2.77 2.18 15.17
CA ALA A 195 3.03 1.28 16.30
C ALA A 195 4.33 0.46 16.14
N LYS A 196 4.74 0.17 14.90
CA LYS A 196 5.90 -0.68 14.56
C LYS A 196 7.19 0.10 14.28
N ARG A 197 7.17 1.43 14.32
CA ARG A 197 8.33 2.30 14.05
C ARG A 197 9.58 2.05 14.88
N PHE A 198 9.46 1.49 16.08
CA PHE A 198 10.62 1.14 16.91
C PHE A 198 11.18 -0.25 16.58
N GLU A 199 10.36 -1.14 16.00
CA GLU A 199 10.74 -2.51 15.61
C GLU A 199 11.28 -2.57 14.18
N TYR A 200 10.70 -1.77 13.28
CA TYR A 200 11.10 -1.64 11.88
C TYR A 200 11.21 -0.15 11.51
N PRO A 201 12.23 0.58 12.00
CA PRO A 201 12.33 2.02 11.81
C PRO A 201 12.40 2.45 10.35
N ARG A 202 13.17 1.76 9.51
CA ARG A 202 13.37 2.17 8.11
C ARG A 202 12.18 1.75 7.25
N VAL A 203 11.63 0.56 7.49
CA VAL A 203 10.44 0.10 6.76
C VAL A 203 9.23 0.93 7.16
N ALA A 204 9.09 1.31 8.43
CA ALA A 204 8.04 2.22 8.87
C ALA A 204 8.18 3.59 8.20
N LYS A 205 9.41 4.11 8.01
CA LYS A 205 9.62 5.35 7.25
C LYS A 205 9.08 5.24 5.83
N MET A 206 9.54 4.22 5.11
CA MET A 206 9.10 3.93 3.74
C MET A 206 7.58 3.82 3.66
N ALA A 207 6.97 3.06 4.58
CA ALA A 207 5.54 2.86 4.60
C ALA A 207 4.77 4.14 4.90
N ILE A 208 5.20 4.92 5.89
CA ILE A 208 4.57 6.20 6.22
C ILE A 208 4.67 7.15 5.03
N ASP A 209 5.86 7.29 4.43
CA ASP A 209 6.05 8.18 3.28
C ASP A 209 5.19 7.76 2.09
N VAL A 210 5.24 6.47 1.72
CA VAL A 210 4.48 5.94 0.58
C VAL A 210 2.96 6.06 0.82
N LEU A 211 2.48 5.66 2.01
CA LEU A 211 1.05 5.62 2.32
C LEU A 211 0.45 7.01 2.59
N SER A 212 1.24 7.98 3.05
CA SER A 212 0.79 9.35 3.33
C SER A 212 1.01 10.33 2.19
N ASN A 213 2.12 10.22 1.45
CA ASN A 213 2.46 11.14 0.36
C ASN A 213 1.90 10.72 -1.00
N GLY A 214 1.49 9.45 -1.17
CA GLY A 214 0.75 9.00 -2.36
C GLY A 214 -0.59 9.73 -2.57
N CYS A 215 -1.05 10.49 -1.57
CA CYS A 215 -2.26 11.30 -1.61
C CYS A 215 -2.03 12.75 -2.10
N ARG A 216 -0.77 13.16 -2.40
CA ARG A 216 -0.39 14.52 -2.84
C ARG A 216 0.14 14.62 -4.29
N MET A 217 0.26 13.50 -5.02
CA MET A 217 0.62 13.48 -6.45
C MET A 217 -0.62 13.58 -7.34
#